data_AF-A0A8I1ECA4-F1
#
_entry.id   AF-A0A8I1ECA4-F1
#
_cell.length_a   1.000
_cell.length_b   1.000
_cell.length_c   1.000
_cell.angle_alpha   90.00
_cell.angle_beta   90.00
_cell.angle_gamma   90.00
#
_symmetry.space_group_name_H-M   'P 1'
#
loop_
_entity.id
_entity.type
_entity.pdbx_description
1 polymer ?
#
loop_
_entity_poly.entity_id
_entity_poly.type
_entity_poly.pdbx_seq_one_letter_code
_entity_poly.pdbx_strand_id
1 'polypeptide(L)'
;MSPEALAVHKAKIQALFEWGVSKVQANKLLNLFDGDVLLAAGYESSVGCAVNVRGDREAWNLRRAESIKESLQISADYKISWKPEEI
;
A
#
# COMPACT_ATOMS: atom_id res chain seq x y z
N MET A 1 -2.61 -7.16 -21.12
CA MET A 1 -3.19 -7.56 -19.82
C MET A 1 -4.43 -8.39 -20.11
N SER A 2 -4.59 -9.56 -19.51
CA SER A 2 -5.81 -10.36 -19.67
C SER A 2 -7.00 -9.70 -18.96
N PRO A 3 -8.25 -10.06 -19.29
CA PRO A 3 -9.44 -9.57 -18.56
C PRO A 3 -9.35 -9.82 -17.06
N GLU A 4 -8.83 -10.97 -16.63
CA GLU A 4 -8.64 -11.32 -15.23
C GLU A 4 -7.63 -10.40 -14.56
N ALA A 5 -6.47 -10.18 -15.21
CA ALA A 5 -5.44 -9.28 -14.68
C ALA A 5 -5.96 -7.83 -14.56
N LEU A 6 -6.82 -7.38 -15.48
CA LEU A 6 -7.46 -6.07 -15.39
C LEU A 6 -8.45 -5.98 -14.24
N ALA A 7 -9.24 -7.04 -14.01
CA ALA A 7 -10.16 -7.10 -12.87
C ALA A 7 -9.40 -7.07 -11.54
N VAL A 8 -8.32 -7.83 -11.43
CA VAL A 8 -7.43 -7.82 -10.25
C VAL A 8 -6.82 -6.45 -10.03
N HIS A 9 -6.31 -5.80 -11.08
CA HIS A 9 -5.73 -4.45 -10.96
C HIS A 9 -6.76 -3.42 -10.46
N LYS A 10 -7.99 -3.47 -10.98
CA LYS A 10 -9.10 -2.63 -10.51
C LYS A 10 -9.47 -2.89 -9.06
N ALA A 11 -9.48 -4.16 -8.64
CA ALA A 11 -9.75 -4.53 -7.24
C ALA A 11 -8.67 -3.97 -6.30
N LYS A 12 -7.39 -4.05 -6.67
CA LYS A 12 -6.29 -3.45 -5.92
C LYS A 12 -6.38 -1.92 -5.83
N ILE A 13 -6.77 -1.24 -6.90
CA ILE A 13 -7.02 0.21 -6.87
C ILE A 13 -8.15 0.55 -5.89
N GLN A 14 -9.25 -0.21 -5.93
CA GLN A 14 -10.39 0.01 -5.06
C GLN A 14 -10.04 -0.26 -3.58
N ALA A 15 -9.26 -1.31 -3.31
CA ALA A 15 -8.73 -1.61 -1.98
C ALA A 15 -7.91 -0.45 -1.38
N LEU A 16 -6.98 0.11 -2.16
CA LEU A 16 -6.19 1.26 -1.75
C LEU A 16 -7.06 2.51 -1.55
N PHE A 17 -8.10 2.67 -2.38
CA PHE A 17 -9.06 3.76 -2.20
C PHE A 17 -9.82 3.69 -0.89
N GLU A 18 -10.28 2.49 -0.52
CA GLU A 18 -10.94 2.26 0.77
C GLU A 18 -9.99 2.41 1.96
N TRP A 19 -8.70 2.12 1.76
CA TRP A 19 -7.63 2.41 2.74
C TRP A 19 -7.34 3.91 2.91
N GLY A 20 -7.81 4.76 1.99
CA GLY A 20 -7.66 6.22 2.04
C GLY A 20 -6.70 6.80 0.99
N VAL A 21 -6.19 5.99 0.05
CA VAL A 21 -5.31 6.45 -1.04
C VAL A 21 -6.14 6.89 -2.24
N SER A 22 -5.89 8.07 -2.82
CA SER A 22 -6.62 8.48 -4.02
C SER A 22 -6.44 7.48 -5.18
N LYS A 23 -7.45 7.27 -6.03
CA LYS A 23 -7.37 6.29 -7.15
C LYS A 23 -6.20 6.54 -8.11
N VAL A 24 -5.88 7.82 -8.35
CA VAL A 24 -4.74 8.22 -9.19
C VAL A 24 -3.42 7.79 -8.53
N GLN A 25 -3.29 8.06 -7.24
CA GLN A 25 -2.10 7.68 -6.47
C GLN A 25 -1.99 6.16 -6.34
N ALA A 26 -3.09 5.46 -6.05
CA ALA A 26 -3.14 4.01 -6.01
C ALA A 26 -2.61 3.37 -7.30
N ASN A 27 -3.05 3.86 -8.46
CA ASN A 27 -2.56 3.35 -9.75
C ASN A 27 -1.05 3.61 -9.95
N LYS A 28 -0.54 4.76 -9.51
CA LYS A 28 0.91 5.06 -9.57
C LYS A 28 1.71 4.12 -8.67
N LEU A 29 1.28 3.95 -7.42
CA LEU A 29 1.97 3.10 -6.44
C LEU A 29 1.93 1.63 -6.84
N LEU A 30 0.80 1.15 -7.38
CA LEU A 30 0.73 -0.22 -7.90
C LEU A 30 1.67 -0.44 -9.09
N ASN A 31 1.89 0.55 -9.94
CA ASN A 31 2.90 0.44 -11.00
C ASN A 31 4.32 0.50 -10.46
N LEU A 32 4.57 1.31 -9.42
CA LEU A 32 5.88 1.45 -8.78
C LEU A 32 6.30 0.17 -8.03
N PHE A 33 5.34 -0.51 -7.42
CA PHE A 33 5.56 -1.67 -6.56
C PHE A 33 5.10 -2.98 -7.20
N ASP A 34 5.05 -3.06 -8.52
CA ASP A 34 4.70 -4.28 -9.28
C ASP A 34 3.41 -4.96 -8.80
N GLY A 35 2.43 -4.15 -8.40
CA GLY A 35 1.13 -4.57 -7.92
C GLY A 35 1.09 -5.02 -6.46
N ASP A 36 2.14 -4.83 -5.66
CA ASP A 36 2.13 -5.05 -4.22
C ASP A 36 1.27 -3.99 -3.52
N VAL A 37 0.03 -4.38 -3.24
CA VAL A 37 -0.99 -3.52 -2.65
C VAL A 37 -0.70 -3.16 -1.18
N LEU A 38 -0.06 -4.06 -0.43
CA LEU A 38 0.25 -3.81 0.97
C LEU A 38 1.47 -2.89 1.10
N LEU A 39 2.46 -3.05 0.22
CA LEU A 39 3.58 -2.12 0.14
C LEU A 39 3.12 -0.73 -0.28
N ALA A 40 2.22 -0.63 -1.27
CA ALA A 40 1.61 0.65 -1.67
C ALA A 40 0.86 1.32 -0.50
N ALA A 41 0.07 0.57 0.26
CA ALA A 41 -0.64 1.08 1.43
C ALA A 41 0.34 1.58 2.51
N GLY A 42 1.36 0.78 2.85
CA GLY A 42 2.38 1.15 3.84
C GLY A 42 3.21 2.36 3.42
N TYR A 43 3.50 2.49 2.13
CA TYR A 43 4.25 3.62 1.58
C TYR A 43 3.45 4.93 1.72
N GLU A 44 2.17 4.94 1.32
CA GLU A 44 1.33 6.13 1.46
C GLU A 44 1.18 6.54 2.94
N SER A 45 1.00 5.58 3.84
CA SER A 45 0.98 5.83 5.30
C SER A 45 2.30 6.41 5.82
N SER A 46 3.43 6.06 5.22
CA SER A 46 4.76 6.55 5.60
C SER A 46 5.03 7.97 5.12
N VAL A 47 4.64 8.28 3.87
CA VAL A 47 4.81 9.63 3.27
C VAL A 47 4.00 10.68 4.04
N GLY A 48 2.80 10.32 4.50
CA GLY A 48 1.94 11.21 5.28
C GLY A 48 2.48 11.59 6.68
N CYS A 49 3.51 10.89 7.18
CA CYS A 49 4.06 11.16 8.50
C CYS A 49 4.96 12.41 8.49
N ALA A 50 4.65 13.39 9.35
CA ALA A 50 5.54 14.52 9.62
C ALA A 50 6.72 14.07 10.50
N VAL A 51 7.82 13.67 9.87
CA VAL A 51 9.04 13.20 10.57
C VAL A 51 10.26 14.00 10.15
N ASN A 52 11.13 14.31 11.11
CA ASN A 52 12.42 14.94 10.88
C ASN A 52 13.46 13.87 10.50
N VAL A 53 13.47 13.47 9.22
CA VAL A 53 14.46 12.53 8.70
C VAL A 53 15.75 13.29 8.35
N ARG A 54 16.86 12.95 9.00
CA ARG A 54 18.20 13.33 8.53
C ARG A 54 18.68 12.27 7.55
N GLY A 55 18.88 12.64 6.29
CA GLY A 55 19.33 11.75 5.22
C GLY A 55 18.25 11.49 4.16
N ASP A 56 18.31 10.32 3.52
CA ASP A 56 17.41 9.96 2.42
C ASP A 56 16.00 9.63 2.93
N ARG A 57 15.07 10.54 2.62
CA ARG A 57 13.64 10.44 2.97
C ARG A 57 12.96 9.29 2.24
N GLU A 58 13.33 9.03 0.99
CA GLU A 58 12.72 7.97 0.18
C GLU A 58 13.11 6.60 0.73
N ALA A 59 14.40 6.41 1.00
CA ALA A 59 14.88 5.18 1.63
C ALA A 59 14.25 4.95 3.02
N TRP A 60 13.97 6.03 3.79
CA TRP A 60 13.22 5.92 5.03
C TRP A 60 11.77 5.50 4.79
N ASN A 61 11.08 6.11 3.82
CA ASN A 61 9.68 5.79 3.49
C ASN A 61 9.55 4.33 3.07
N LEU A 62 10.45 3.82 2.23
CA LEU A 62 10.46 2.42 1.78
C LEU A 62 10.67 1.45 2.94
N ARG A 63 11.65 1.69 3.82
CA ARG A 63 11.85 0.85 5.01
C ARG A 63 10.63 0.86 5.94
N ARG A 64 10.00 2.03 6.10
CA ARG A 64 8.79 2.13 6.93
C ARG A 64 7.61 1.44 6.28
N ALA A 65 7.47 1.53 4.95
CA ALA A 65 6.43 0.86 4.18
C ALA A 65 6.51 -0.67 4.33
N GLU A 66 7.72 -1.25 4.24
CA GLU A 66 7.94 -2.69 4.46
C GLU A 66 7.57 -3.09 5.90
N SER A 67 8.00 -2.32 6.89
CA SER A 67 7.63 -2.57 8.30
C SER A 67 6.11 -2.48 8.52
N ILE A 68 5.41 -1.54 7.89
CA ILE A 68 3.94 -1.44 8.01
C ILE A 68 3.26 -2.60 7.30
N LYS A 69 3.74 -3.00 6.11
CA LYS A 69 3.23 -4.13 5.35
C LYS A 69 3.21 -5.42 6.19
N GLU A 70 4.21 -5.64 7.04
CA GLU A 70 4.24 -6.78 7.97
C GLU A 70 3.07 -6.78 8.97
N SER A 71 2.52 -5.61 9.29
CA SER A 71 1.36 -5.44 10.18
C SER A 71 0.02 -5.36 9.44
N LEU A 72 0.02 -5.37 8.11
CA LEU A 72 -1.19 -5.33 7.29
C LEU A 72 -1.55 -6.71 6.73
N GLN A 73 -2.83 -6.90 6.43
CA GLN A 73 -3.35 -8.06 5.72
C GLN A 73 -4.35 -7.63 4.67
N ILE A 74 -4.55 -8.50 3.68
CA ILE A 74 -5.57 -8.34 2.64
C ILE A 74 -6.46 -9.58 2.62
N SER A 75 -7.78 -9.38 2.67
CA SER A 75 -8.76 -10.46 2.56
C SER A 75 -9.02 -10.84 1.10
N ALA A 76 -9.76 -11.93 0.87
CA ALA A 76 -10.06 -12.45 -0.46
C ALA A 76 -10.86 -11.47 -1.35
N ASP A 77 -11.59 -10.54 -0.74
CA ASP A 77 -12.32 -9.43 -1.38
C ASP A 77 -11.45 -8.17 -1.57
N TYR A 78 -10.13 -8.29 -1.38
CA TYR A 78 -9.15 -7.22 -1.48
C TYR A 78 -9.22 -6.13 -0.39
N LYS A 79 -10.00 -6.29 0.67
CA LYS A 79 -10.01 -5.30 1.76
C LYS A 79 -8.71 -5.32 2.56
N ILE A 80 -8.08 -4.15 2.72
CA ILE A 80 -6.87 -3.96 3.52
C ILE A 80 -7.27 -3.69 4.98
N SER A 81 -6.59 -4.33 5.92
CA SER A 81 -6.80 -4.12 7.35
C SER A 81 -5.51 -4.36 8.15
N TRP A 82 -5.47 -3.86 9.38
CA TRP A 82 -4.44 -4.25 10.34
C TRP A 82 -4.62 -5.72 10.72
N LYS A 83 -3.51 -6.43 10.89
CA LYS A 83 -3.52 -7.75 11.53
C LYS A 83 -3.99 -7.59 12.99
N PRO A 84 -4.70 -8.59 13.54
CA PRO A 84 -4.99 -8.61 14.97
C PRO A 84 -3.66 -8.65 15.75
N GLU A 85 -3.57 -7.88 16.84
CA GLU A 85 -2.44 -8.01 17.77
C GLU A 85 -2.50 -9.39 18.43
N GLU A 86 -1.39 -10.13 18.37
CA GLU A 86 -1.23 -11.34 19.18
C GLU A 86 -1.03 -10.89 20.64
N ILE A 87 -2.06 -11.04 21.47
CA ILE A 87 -2.03 -10.77 22.92
C ILE A 87 -1.43 -11.98 23.65
#